data_AF-A0A1R3RYI3-F1
#
_entry.id   AF-A0A1R3RYI3-F1
#
_cell.length_a   1.000
_cell.length_b   1.000
_cell.length_c   1.000
_cell.angle_alpha   90.00
_cell.angle_beta   90.00
_cell.angle_gamma   90.00
#
_symmetry.space_group_name_H-M   'P 1'
#
loop_
_entity.id
_entity.type
_entity.pdbx_description
1 polymer ?
#
loop_
_entity_poly.entity_id
_entity_poly.type
_entity_poly.pdbx_seq_one_letter_code
_entity_poly.pdbx_strand_id
1 'polypeptide(L)'
;MAFKDSLESLWAASSVHYDNALQFFKTLADQNHTAVTTENSTLVESQIGGSNLPEPSTMPFAIDLQMVCSFLFVAVLLVAAYAFTNRVLPAREHERRFRLLFFWHLIDALVHFTMEGTFLYHCFFSYAAISPSQNREPVFLGDKDRVYGATYSSWPSALLWQEYAKADSRWGGADANIISIELITVLFGGTAAATICSWIYQVSTGRSKKGSVAEKRGKMWFTIIALATAELYGGVMTFMPEWLTGSPSLSGNWFHVVVYLAFFNLVWVFIPGWVLYEAWKECKFVFARHGKDSSSRKVTGK
;
A
#
# COMPACT_ATOMS: atom_id res chain seq x y z
N MET A 1 36.41 -14.18 7.43
CA MET A 1 35.92 -15.32 6.63
C MET A 1 34.51 -15.70 7.08
N ALA A 2 34.31 -16.21 8.29
CA ALA A 2 32.98 -16.63 8.79
C ALA A 2 31.79 -15.66 8.60
N PHE A 3 31.98 -14.33 8.75
CA PHE A 3 30.90 -13.35 8.54
C PHE A 3 30.53 -13.16 7.05
N LYS A 4 31.53 -13.19 6.15
CA LYS A 4 31.31 -13.12 4.70
C LYS A 4 30.62 -14.39 4.21
N ASP A 5 31.06 -15.54 4.70
CA ASP A 5 30.49 -16.84 4.33
C ASP A 5 29.04 -16.97 4.84
N SER A 6 28.71 -16.34 5.97
CA SER A 6 27.34 -16.23 6.47
C SER A 6 26.47 -15.28 5.63
N LEU A 7 27.02 -14.22 5.06
CA LEU A 7 26.28 -13.30 4.19
C LEU A 7 26.02 -13.91 2.82
N GLU A 8 27.00 -14.64 2.26
CA GLU A 8 26.81 -15.34 0.99
C GLU A 8 25.84 -16.52 1.11
N SER A 9 25.85 -17.24 2.24
CA SER A 9 24.85 -18.30 2.49
C SER A 9 23.44 -17.75 2.71
N LEU A 10 23.29 -16.61 3.40
CA LEU A 10 22.02 -15.90 3.52
C LEU A 10 21.54 -15.35 2.18
N TRP A 11 22.44 -14.81 1.36
CA TRP A 11 22.14 -14.33 0.01
C TRP A 11 21.72 -15.47 -0.92
N ALA A 12 22.43 -16.60 -0.90
CA ALA A 12 22.10 -17.78 -1.69
C ALA A 12 20.79 -18.45 -1.24
N ALA A 13 20.51 -18.50 0.06
CA ALA A 13 19.23 -18.97 0.57
C ALA A 13 18.10 -18.02 0.14
N SER A 14 18.31 -16.71 0.26
CA SER A 14 17.36 -15.69 -0.21
C SER A 14 17.12 -15.78 -1.72
N SER A 15 18.17 -16.04 -2.53
CA SER A 15 18.04 -16.15 -3.98
C SER A 15 17.27 -17.40 -4.38
N VAL A 16 17.48 -18.54 -3.71
CA VAL A 16 16.72 -19.76 -3.97
C VAL A 16 15.25 -19.60 -3.54
N HIS A 17 14.98 -18.94 -2.41
CA HIS A 17 13.61 -18.62 -2.00
C HIS A 17 12.95 -17.62 -2.96
N TYR A 18 13.70 -16.65 -3.46
CA TYR A 18 13.26 -15.73 -4.50
C TYR A 18 12.94 -16.48 -5.81
N ASP A 19 13.81 -17.37 -6.27
CA ASP A 19 13.63 -18.15 -7.50
C ASP A 19 12.42 -19.08 -7.39
N ASN A 20 12.23 -19.73 -6.24
CA ASN A 20 11.07 -20.59 -5.99
C ASN A 20 9.77 -19.80 -5.88
N ALA A 21 9.78 -18.65 -5.21
CA ALA A 21 8.62 -17.76 -5.16
C ALA A 21 8.28 -17.25 -6.56
N LEU A 22 9.30 -16.84 -7.33
CA LEU A 22 9.17 -16.38 -8.70
C LEU A 22 8.59 -17.47 -9.61
N GLN A 23 9.04 -18.72 -9.50
CA GLN A 23 8.48 -19.85 -10.25
C GLN A 23 7.03 -20.14 -9.87
N PHE A 24 6.69 -20.11 -8.58
CA PHE A 24 5.31 -20.25 -8.11
C PHE A 24 4.40 -19.15 -8.68
N PHE A 25 4.88 -17.90 -8.69
CA PHE A 25 4.17 -16.79 -9.32
C PHE A 25 4.05 -17.00 -10.85
N LYS A 26 5.09 -17.45 -11.54
CA LYS A 26 5.02 -17.75 -12.98
C LYS A 26 3.95 -18.80 -13.32
N THR A 27 3.83 -19.86 -12.51
CA THR A 27 2.79 -20.89 -12.72
C THR A 27 1.35 -20.41 -12.53
N LEU A 28 1.14 -19.35 -11.76
CA LEU A 28 -0.18 -18.73 -11.55
C LEU A 28 -0.53 -17.72 -12.67
N ALA A 29 0.48 -17.21 -13.42
CA ALA A 29 0.32 -16.22 -14.49
C ALA A 29 -0.25 -16.80 -15.80
N ASP A 30 -0.04 -18.09 -16.05
CA ASP A 30 -0.37 -18.77 -17.32
C ASP A 30 -1.88 -18.94 -17.59
N GLN A 31 -2.77 -18.30 -16.82
CA GLN A 31 -4.23 -18.44 -16.97
C GLN A 31 -4.96 -17.20 -17.51
N ASN A 32 -4.28 -16.10 -17.85
CA ASN A 32 -4.95 -14.84 -18.22
C ASN A 32 -4.19 -14.08 -19.33
N HIS A 33 -4.16 -14.62 -20.54
CA HIS A 33 -3.57 -13.95 -21.71
C HIS A 33 -4.63 -13.20 -22.52
N THR A 34 -4.35 -11.94 -22.85
CA THR A 34 -5.05 -11.24 -23.95
C THR A 34 -4.07 -11.00 -25.09
N ALA A 35 -4.49 -11.32 -26.32
CA ALA A 35 -3.69 -11.05 -27.51
C ALA A 35 -3.56 -9.54 -27.76
N VAL A 36 -2.40 -9.10 -28.21
CA VAL A 36 -2.07 -7.69 -28.43
C VAL A 36 -2.90 -7.13 -29.61
N THR A 37 -3.80 -6.18 -29.35
CA THR A 37 -4.49 -5.37 -30.37
C THR A 37 -3.68 -4.11 -30.70
N THR A 38 -4.03 -3.39 -31.77
CA THR A 38 -3.32 -2.16 -32.19
C THR A 38 -3.35 -1.04 -31.14
N GLU A 39 -4.38 -0.99 -30.28
CA GLU A 39 -4.43 -0.10 -29.11
C GLU A 39 -3.32 -0.42 -28.10
N ASN A 40 -3.02 -1.72 -27.89
CA ASN A 40 -2.00 -2.16 -26.95
C ASN A 40 -0.60 -1.68 -27.37
N SER A 41 -0.32 -1.42 -28.64
CA SER A 41 0.99 -0.93 -29.09
C SER A 41 1.33 0.46 -28.54
N THR A 42 0.35 1.38 -28.49
CA THR A 42 0.53 2.73 -27.93
C THR A 42 0.67 2.72 -26.40
N LEU A 43 -0.09 1.84 -25.74
CA LEU A 43 -0.03 1.62 -24.30
C LEU A 43 1.32 0.99 -23.89
N VAL A 44 1.80 0.03 -24.67
CA VAL A 44 3.13 -0.59 -24.54
C VAL A 44 4.22 0.49 -24.65
N GLU A 45 4.17 1.40 -25.62
CA GLU A 45 5.18 2.49 -25.72
C GLU A 45 5.17 3.47 -24.53
N SER A 46 4.00 3.74 -23.95
CA SER A 46 3.88 4.60 -22.76
C SER A 46 4.47 3.95 -21.50
N GLN A 47 4.40 2.62 -21.40
CA GLN A 47 4.86 1.83 -20.25
C GLN A 47 6.33 1.41 -20.35
N ILE A 48 6.86 1.30 -21.57
CA ILE A 48 8.29 1.00 -21.83
C ILE A 48 9.10 2.32 -21.94
N GLY A 49 8.53 3.46 -21.56
CA GLY A 49 9.26 4.75 -21.48
C GLY A 49 9.85 5.21 -22.80
N GLY A 50 9.01 5.37 -23.85
CA GLY A 50 9.38 6.00 -25.14
C GLY A 50 10.35 7.18 -25.02
N SER A 51 11.26 7.34 -25.99
CA SER A 51 12.12 8.54 -26.10
C SER A 51 11.33 9.84 -26.32
N ASN A 52 10.04 9.71 -26.63
CA ASN A 52 9.08 10.78 -26.69
C ASN A 52 8.16 10.58 -25.48
N LEU A 53 8.27 11.47 -24.49
CA LEU A 53 7.21 11.64 -23.49
C LEU A 53 5.89 11.76 -24.26
N PRO A 54 4.82 11.06 -23.86
CA PRO A 54 3.52 11.29 -24.47
C PRO A 54 3.25 12.80 -24.37
N GLU A 55 2.98 13.45 -25.50
CA GLU A 55 2.57 14.86 -25.47
C GLU A 55 1.40 14.97 -24.49
N PRO A 56 1.40 15.98 -23.60
CA PRO A 56 0.31 16.17 -22.65
C PRO A 56 -0.99 16.14 -23.43
N SER A 57 -1.88 15.20 -23.08
CA SER A 57 -3.09 15.00 -23.87
C SER A 57 -3.86 16.31 -23.94
N THR A 58 -4.05 16.81 -25.16
CA THR A 58 -4.86 18.02 -25.43
C THR A 58 -6.35 17.72 -25.35
N MET A 59 -6.72 16.47 -25.03
CA MET A 59 -8.09 16.03 -24.90
C MET A 59 -8.68 16.65 -23.62
N PRO A 60 -9.84 17.33 -23.71
CA PRO A 60 -10.50 17.90 -22.54
C PRO A 60 -10.80 16.77 -21.55
N PHE A 61 -10.58 17.05 -20.26
CA PHE A 61 -10.96 16.16 -19.18
C PHE A 61 -12.43 15.72 -19.36
N ALA A 62 -12.65 14.41 -19.38
CA ALA A 62 -13.96 13.80 -19.54
C ALA A 62 -14.18 12.79 -18.44
N ILE A 63 -15.37 12.83 -17.83
CA ILE A 63 -15.80 11.82 -16.87
C ILE A 63 -16.27 10.62 -17.69
N ASP A 64 -15.59 9.49 -17.54
CA ASP A 64 -15.97 8.23 -18.18
C ASP A 64 -16.51 7.22 -17.15
N LEU A 65 -17.02 6.09 -17.64
CA LEU A 65 -17.59 5.05 -16.80
C LEU A 65 -16.54 4.43 -15.85
N GLN A 66 -15.29 4.30 -16.30
CA GLN A 66 -14.22 3.70 -15.53
C GLN A 66 -13.85 4.56 -14.31
N MET A 67 -13.76 5.87 -14.51
CA MET A 67 -13.57 6.85 -13.45
C MET A 67 -14.70 6.79 -12.41
N VAL A 68 -15.96 6.75 -12.86
CA VAL A 68 -17.12 6.65 -11.97
C VAL A 68 -17.09 5.35 -11.17
N CYS A 69 -16.83 4.21 -11.82
CA CYS A 69 -16.73 2.92 -11.16
C CYS A 69 -15.58 2.89 -10.13
N SER A 70 -14.43 3.50 -10.45
CA SER A 70 -13.27 3.57 -9.55
C SER A 70 -13.58 4.36 -8.28
N PHE A 71 -14.24 5.51 -8.41
CA PHE A 71 -14.67 6.28 -7.24
C PHE A 71 -15.79 5.60 -6.44
N LEU A 72 -16.73 4.93 -7.11
CA LEU A 72 -17.73 4.14 -6.42
C LEU A 72 -17.11 2.99 -5.62
N PHE A 73 -16.06 2.35 -6.15
CA PHE A 73 -15.34 1.32 -5.42
C PHE A 73 -14.70 1.86 -4.13
N VAL A 74 -13.98 2.98 -4.21
CA VAL A 74 -13.42 3.65 -3.01
C VAL A 74 -14.53 4.05 -2.03
N ALA A 75 -15.65 4.59 -2.52
CA ALA A 75 -16.79 4.96 -1.68
C ALA A 75 -17.39 3.74 -0.95
N VAL A 76 -17.48 2.58 -1.62
CA VAL A 76 -17.95 1.33 -1.01
C VAL A 76 -17.02 0.90 0.12
N LEU A 77 -15.69 0.99 -0.05
CA LEU A 77 -14.74 0.66 1.03
C LEU A 77 -14.95 1.58 2.24
N LEU A 78 -15.10 2.89 2.03
CA LEU A 78 -15.33 3.86 3.10
C LEU A 78 -16.65 3.61 3.83
N VAL A 79 -17.74 3.38 3.09
CA VAL A 79 -19.06 3.10 3.67
C VAL A 79 -19.07 1.77 4.41
N ALA A 80 -18.44 0.73 3.86
CA ALA A 80 -18.31 -0.57 4.51
C ALA A 80 -17.53 -0.46 5.82
N ALA A 81 -16.39 0.23 5.81
CA ALA A 81 -15.59 0.46 7.02
C ALA A 81 -16.37 1.26 8.08
N TYR A 82 -17.11 2.28 7.65
CA TYR A 82 -17.94 3.09 8.54
C TYR A 82 -19.08 2.26 9.17
N ALA A 83 -19.81 1.50 8.35
CA ALA A 83 -20.89 0.64 8.80
C ALA A 83 -20.38 -0.45 9.75
N PHE A 84 -19.26 -1.09 9.41
CA PHE A 84 -18.64 -2.11 10.25
C PHE A 84 -18.17 -1.53 11.59
N THR A 85 -17.51 -0.38 11.58
CA THR A 85 -17.09 0.32 12.81
C THR A 85 -18.27 0.61 13.72
N ASN A 86 -19.38 1.13 13.19
CA ASN A 86 -20.57 1.42 14.00
C ASN A 86 -21.28 0.17 14.52
N ARG A 87 -21.15 -0.95 13.81
CA ARG A 87 -21.70 -2.24 14.23
C ARG A 87 -20.88 -2.88 15.35
N VAL A 88 -19.55 -2.83 15.28
CA VAL A 88 -18.67 -3.52 16.23
C VAL A 88 -18.21 -2.64 17.39
N LEU A 89 -18.20 -1.31 17.20
CA LEU A 89 -17.90 -0.31 18.22
C LEU A 89 -18.96 0.82 18.20
N PRO A 90 -20.17 0.57 18.75
CA PRO A 90 -21.24 1.57 18.82
C PRO A 90 -20.81 2.88 19.50
N ALA A 91 -21.25 4.01 18.94
CA ALA A 91 -20.85 5.35 19.38
C ALA A 91 -21.20 5.68 20.84
N ARG A 92 -22.28 5.09 21.36
CA ARG A 92 -22.76 5.33 22.73
C ARG A 92 -21.96 4.55 23.78
N GLU A 93 -21.23 3.52 23.36
CA GLU A 93 -20.59 2.55 24.26
C GLU A 93 -19.06 2.67 24.26
N HIS A 94 -18.48 3.25 23.20
CA HIS A 94 -17.03 3.29 23.02
C HIS A 94 -16.49 4.69 22.75
N GLU A 95 -15.30 4.94 23.29
CA GLU A 95 -14.56 6.18 23.13
C GLU A 95 -14.33 6.53 21.65
N ARG A 96 -14.60 7.78 21.28
CA ARG A 96 -14.47 8.30 19.91
C ARG A 96 -13.08 8.02 19.32
N ARG A 97 -12.03 8.14 20.13
CA ARG A 97 -10.64 7.92 19.71
C ARG A 97 -10.41 6.51 19.19
N PHE A 98 -10.79 5.48 19.95
CA PHE A 98 -10.64 4.09 19.53
C PHE A 98 -11.50 3.76 18.31
N ARG A 99 -12.68 4.39 18.19
CA ARG A 99 -13.52 4.25 16.99
C ARG A 99 -12.87 4.84 15.74
N LEU A 100 -12.25 6.02 15.84
CA LEU A 100 -11.54 6.64 14.73
C LEU A 100 -10.29 5.85 14.33
N LEU A 101 -9.52 5.38 15.32
CA LEU A 101 -8.37 4.50 15.06
C LEU A 101 -8.82 3.20 14.40
N PHE A 102 -9.87 2.55 14.90
CA PHE A 102 -10.39 1.33 14.28
C PHE A 102 -10.86 1.57 12.84
N PHE A 103 -11.60 2.65 12.61
CA PHE A 103 -12.09 3.01 11.27
C PHE A 103 -10.95 3.25 10.28
N TRP A 104 -9.92 4.02 10.67
CA TRP A 104 -8.75 4.26 9.81
C TRP A 104 -8.03 2.98 9.45
N HIS A 105 -7.62 2.19 10.46
CA HIS A 105 -6.86 0.95 10.23
C HIS A 105 -7.68 -0.10 9.48
N LEU A 106 -9.01 -0.02 9.51
CA LEU A 106 -9.87 -0.87 8.70
C LEU A 106 -9.87 -0.43 7.23
N ILE A 107 -9.90 0.87 6.94
CA ILE A 107 -9.77 1.39 5.57
C ILE A 107 -8.39 1.03 5.01
N ASP A 108 -7.35 1.31 5.77
CA ASP A 108 -5.95 0.97 5.50
C ASP A 108 -5.82 -0.53 5.14
N ALA A 109 -6.30 -1.44 5.99
CA ALA A 109 -6.29 -2.88 5.68
C ALA A 109 -7.09 -3.22 4.40
N LEU A 110 -8.25 -2.60 4.19
CA LEU A 110 -9.08 -2.84 3.00
C LEU A 110 -8.38 -2.35 1.72
N VAL A 111 -7.75 -1.18 1.75
CA VAL A 111 -7.00 -0.62 0.61
C VAL A 111 -5.82 -1.53 0.28
N HIS A 112 -4.99 -1.87 1.27
CA HIS A 112 -3.86 -2.77 1.07
C HIS A 112 -4.30 -4.12 0.49
N PHE A 113 -5.33 -4.78 1.04
CA PHE A 113 -5.71 -6.11 0.54
C PHE A 113 -6.51 -6.10 -0.77
N THR A 114 -7.36 -5.10 -1.01
CA THR A 114 -8.29 -5.11 -2.17
C THR A 114 -7.81 -4.26 -3.33
N MET A 115 -7.18 -3.12 -3.07
CA MET A 115 -6.60 -2.28 -4.11
C MET A 115 -5.19 -2.74 -4.40
N GLU A 116 -4.26 -2.55 -3.48
CA GLU A 116 -2.83 -2.76 -3.74
C GLU A 116 -2.51 -4.24 -3.96
N GLY A 117 -3.20 -5.13 -3.25
CA GLY A 117 -3.11 -6.58 -3.50
C GLY A 117 -3.51 -6.96 -4.93
N THR A 118 -4.49 -6.26 -5.52
CA THR A 118 -4.87 -6.52 -6.92
C THR A 118 -3.93 -5.83 -7.91
N PHE A 119 -3.32 -4.69 -7.55
CA PHE A 119 -2.22 -4.11 -8.33
C PHE A 119 -1.08 -5.12 -8.48
N LEU A 120 -0.59 -5.64 -7.35
CA LEU A 120 0.47 -6.66 -7.34
C LEU A 120 0.08 -7.87 -8.16
N TYR A 121 -1.15 -8.37 -8.02
CA TYR A 121 -1.65 -9.46 -8.86
C TYR A 121 -1.47 -9.14 -10.35
N HIS A 122 -1.89 -7.96 -10.81
CA HIS A 122 -1.73 -7.59 -12.21
C HIS A 122 -0.26 -7.41 -12.62
N CYS A 123 0.60 -6.89 -11.75
CA CYS A 123 2.04 -6.79 -12.00
C CYS A 123 2.73 -8.15 -12.14
N PHE A 124 2.24 -9.22 -11.51
CA PHE A 124 2.85 -10.55 -11.61
C PHE A 124 2.18 -11.49 -12.61
N PHE A 125 0.90 -11.27 -12.93
CA PHE A 125 0.11 -12.24 -13.68
C PHE A 125 -0.61 -11.70 -14.92
N SER A 126 -0.68 -10.37 -15.12
CA SER A 126 -1.28 -9.78 -16.32
C SER A 126 -0.18 -9.25 -17.23
N TYR A 127 -0.14 -9.71 -18.47
CA TYR A 127 0.95 -9.36 -19.38
C TYR A 127 0.53 -9.35 -20.85
N ALA A 128 1.30 -8.62 -21.65
CA ALA A 128 1.29 -8.67 -23.10
C ALA A 128 2.61 -9.24 -23.62
N ALA A 129 2.54 -10.11 -24.64
CA ALA A 129 3.73 -10.63 -25.31
C ALA A 129 4.36 -9.57 -26.21
N ILE A 130 5.69 -9.45 -26.17
CA ILE A 130 6.47 -8.53 -27.00
C ILE A 130 7.69 -9.25 -27.61
N SER A 131 8.23 -8.70 -28.70
CA SER A 131 9.53 -9.15 -29.20
C SER A 131 10.63 -8.81 -28.18
N PRO A 132 11.64 -9.67 -27.96
CA PRO A 132 12.79 -9.35 -27.10
C PRO A 132 13.52 -8.06 -27.45
N SER A 133 13.43 -7.62 -28.71
CA SER A 133 14.01 -6.36 -29.19
C SER A 133 13.24 -5.11 -28.75
N GLN A 134 11.98 -5.25 -28.34
CA GLN A 134 11.11 -4.17 -27.89
C GLN A 134 11.23 -3.93 -26.38
N ASN A 135 11.80 -4.89 -25.64
CA ASN A 135 11.96 -4.78 -24.19
C ASN A 135 13.04 -3.76 -23.85
N ARG A 136 12.87 -3.04 -22.74
CA ARG A 136 13.83 -2.06 -22.24
C ARG A 136 14.14 -2.32 -20.79
N GLU A 137 15.39 -2.07 -20.44
CA GLU A 137 15.86 -2.24 -19.07
C GLU A 137 15.25 -1.17 -18.14
N PRO A 138 14.97 -1.51 -16.87
CA PRO A 138 15.17 -2.82 -16.26
C PRO A 138 14.08 -3.84 -16.67
N VAL A 139 14.49 -5.04 -17.10
CA VAL A 139 13.55 -6.13 -17.44
C VAL A 139 12.94 -6.72 -16.17
N PHE A 140 11.65 -6.49 -15.94
CA PHE A 140 10.93 -7.07 -14.81
C PHE A 140 10.95 -8.60 -14.87
N LEU A 141 11.35 -9.24 -13.76
CA LEU A 141 11.52 -10.71 -13.62
C LEU A 141 12.50 -11.37 -14.60
N GLY A 142 13.26 -10.59 -15.37
CA GLY A 142 14.14 -11.09 -16.42
C GLY A 142 13.41 -11.62 -17.67
N ASP A 143 12.10 -11.45 -17.75
CA ASP A 143 11.27 -11.98 -18.85
C ASP A 143 11.29 -11.01 -20.04
N LYS A 144 12.16 -11.31 -21.03
CA LYS A 144 12.40 -10.42 -22.18
C LYS A 144 11.29 -10.44 -23.23
N ASP A 145 10.43 -11.44 -23.21
CA ASP A 145 9.38 -11.69 -24.20
C ASP A 145 8.00 -11.12 -23.83
N ARG A 146 7.91 -10.36 -22.72
CA ARG A 146 6.64 -9.82 -22.21
C ARG A 146 6.82 -8.57 -21.37
N VAL A 147 5.71 -7.87 -21.17
CA VAL A 147 5.58 -6.72 -20.26
C VAL A 147 4.36 -6.94 -19.37
N TYR A 148 4.49 -6.62 -18.09
CA TYR A 148 3.49 -6.89 -17.07
C TYR A 148 2.76 -5.63 -16.60
N GLY A 149 1.56 -5.79 -16.04
CA GLY A 149 0.81 -4.72 -15.40
C GLY A 149 -0.70 -4.77 -15.64
N ALA A 150 -1.40 -3.87 -14.94
CA ALA A 150 -2.85 -3.72 -15.04
C ALA A 150 -3.33 -3.32 -16.44
N THR A 151 -2.51 -2.60 -17.21
CA THR A 151 -2.83 -2.21 -18.59
C THR A 151 -3.13 -3.40 -19.51
N TYR A 152 -2.62 -4.59 -19.20
CA TYR A 152 -2.78 -5.79 -20.02
C TYR A 152 -3.90 -6.72 -19.54
N SER A 153 -4.87 -6.18 -18.80
CA SER A 153 -5.99 -6.94 -18.26
C SER A 153 -7.30 -6.17 -18.38
N SER A 154 -8.37 -6.86 -18.73
CA SER A 154 -9.73 -6.31 -18.76
C SER A 154 -10.52 -6.61 -17.48
N TRP A 155 -9.87 -7.16 -16.46
CA TRP A 155 -10.52 -7.46 -15.18
C TRP A 155 -10.92 -6.17 -14.45
N PRO A 156 -12.06 -6.14 -13.70
CA PRO A 156 -12.49 -4.92 -13.02
C PRO A 156 -11.44 -4.29 -12.09
N SER A 157 -10.64 -5.11 -11.41
CA SER A 157 -9.53 -4.64 -10.57
C SER A 157 -8.40 -4.00 -11.38
N ALA A 158 -8.19 -4.43 -12.62
CA ALA A 158 -7.21 -3.82 -13.52
C ALA A 158 -7.67 -2.44 -13.99
N LEU A 159 -8.97 -2.27 -14.25
CA LEU A 159 -9.54 -0.99 -14.68
C LEU A 159 -9.35 0.11 -13.62
N LEU A 160 -9.39 -0.24 -12.33
CA LEU A 160 -9.06 0.69 -11.24
C LEU A 160 -7.62 1.23 -11.37
N TRP A 161 -6.67 0.34 -11.66
CA TRP A 161 -5.26 0.70 -11.78
C TRP A 161 -4.95 1.39 -13.10
N GLN A 162 -5.64 1.04 -14.19
CA GLN A 162 -5.61 1.80 -15.42
C GLN A 162 -6.17 3.22 -15.24
N GLU A 163 -7.18 3.39 -14.39
CA GLU A 163 -7.71 4.71 -14.04
C GLU A 163 -6.68 5.54 -13.28
N TYR A 164 -6.03 4.95 -12.28
CA TYR A 164 -4.97 5.63 -11.54
C TYR A 164 -3.72 5.88 -12.41
N ALA A 165 -3.45 5.02 -13.40
CA ALA A 165 -2.36 5.18 -14.36
C ALA A 165 -2.50 6.41 -15.26
N LYS A 166 -3.70 7.00 -15.38
CA LYS A 166 -3.90 8.31 -16.02
C LYS A 166 -3.19 9.43 -15.25
N ALA A 167 -3.01 9.28 -13.94
CA ALA A 167 -2.33 10.23 -13.08
C ALA A 167 -0.84 9.92 -12.91
N ASP A 168 -0.49 8.64 -12.79
CA ASP A 168 0.88 8.15 -12.65
C ASP A 168 1.05 6.85 -13.43
N SER A 169 1.69 6.92 -14.60
CA SER A 169 1.72 5.82 -15.56
C SER A 169 2.36 4.54 -15.01
N ARG A 170 3.20 4.64 -13.98
CA ARG A 170 3.89 3.50 -13.34
C ARG A 170 2.91 2.47 -12.75
N TRP A 171 1.71 2.90 -12.40
CA TRP A 171 0.64 2.03 -11.85
C TRP A 171 -0.11 1.23 -12.91
N GLY A 172 0.09 1.53 -14.20
CA GLY A 172 -0.41 0.71 -15.31
C GLY A 172 0.49 -0.50 -15.59
N GLY A 173 1.79 -0.36 -15.33
CA GLY A 173 2.83 -1.33 -15.62
C GLY A 173 3.36 -2.07 -14.38
N ALA A 174 4.57 -2.60 -14.52
CA ALA A 174 5.29 -3.29 -13.45
C ALA A 174 6.55 -2.50 -13.03
N ASP A 175 6.35 -1.29 -12.51
CA ASP A 175 7.45 -0.48 -11.98
C ASP A 175 8.04 -1.12 -10.71
N ALA A 176 9.34 -1.41 -10.73
CA ALA A 176 10.00 -2.14 -9.66
C ALA A 176 10.04 -1.36 -8.33
N ASN A 177 10.09 -0.03 -8.35
CA ASN A 177 10.06 0.78 -7.14
C ASN A 177 8.68 0.73 -6.49
N ILE A 178 7.61 0.93 -7.27
CA ILE A 178 6.24 0.85 -6.78
C ILE A 178 5.94 -0.57 -6.28
N ILE A 179 6.24 -1.62 -7.06
CA ILE A 179 6.04 -3.01 -6.65
C ILE A 179 6.78 -3.34 -5.34
N SER A 180 8.00 -2.83 -5.16
CA SER A 180 8.77 -3.06 -3.93
C SER A 180 8.11 -2.44 -2.70
N ILE A 181 7.51 -1.26 -2.84
CA ILE A 181 6.73 -0.62 -1.78
C ILE A 181 5.47 -1.43 -1.53
N GLU A 182 4.72 -1.73 -2.59
CA GLU A 182 3.41 -2.38 -2.48
C GLU A 182 3.49 -3.82 -1.93
N LEU A 183 4.56 -4.57 -2.23
CA LEU A 183 4.80 -5.87 -1.60
C LEU A 183 4.88 -5.75 -0.08
N ILE A 184 5.52 -4.70 0.43
CA ILE A 184 5.67 -4.47 1.87
C ILE A 184 4.36 -3.97 2.48
N THR A 185 3.66 -3.03 1.83
CA THR A 185 2.38 -2.50 2.33
C THR A 185 1.31 -3.59 2.35
N VAL A 186 1.19 -4.42 1.32
CA VAL A 186 0.19 -5.50 1.28
C VAL A 186 0.50 -6.59 2.31
N LEU A 187 1.74 -7.07 2.38
CA LEU A 187 2.10 -8.19 3.26
C LEU A 187 2.21 -7.78 4.74
N PHE A 188 2.82 -6.63 5.02
CA PHE A 188 3.07 -6.18 6.39
C PHE A 188 2.15 -5.05 6.82
N GLY A 189 1.89 -4.07 5.94
CA GLY A 189 0.99 -2.95 6.24
C GLY A 189 -0.44 -3.42 6.51
N GLY A 190 -1.07 -4.08 5.53
CA GLY A 190 -2.44 -4.58 5.65
C GLY A 190 -2.64 -5.57 6.79
N THR A 191 -1.66 -6.45 7.04
CA THR A 191 -1.73 -7.40 8.16
C THR A 191 -1.57 -6.71 9.52
N ALA A 192 -0.68 -5.72 9.63
CA ALA A 192 -0.56 -4.88 10.82
C ALA A 192 -1.85 -4.11 11.08
N ALA A 193 -2.42 -3.46 10.06
CA ALA A 193 -3.65 -2.69 10.14
C ALA A 193 -4.85 -3.55 10.61
N ALA A 194 -5.02 -4.75 10.03
CA ALA A 194 -6.05 -5.70 10.45
C ALA A 194 -5.82 -6.20 11.89
N THR A 195 -4.57 -6.43 12.28
CA THR A 195 -4.20 -6.84 13.65
C THR A 195 -4.49 -5.74 14.66
N ILE A 196 -4.19 -4.48 14.31
CA ILE A 196 -4.54 -3.30 15.12
C ILE A 196 -6.06 -3.22 15.32
N CYS A 197 -6.86 -3.41 14.27
CA CYS A 197 -8.32 -3.45 14.39
C CYS A 197 -8.77 -4.52 15.40
N SER A 198 -8.22 -5.74 15.29
CA SER A 198 -8.52 -6.84 16.22
C SER A 198 -8.15 -6.50 17.66
N TRP A 199 -6.99 -5.86 17.89
CA TRP A 199 -6.59 -5.45 19.23
C TRP A 199 -7.46 -4.32 19.79
N ILE A 200 -7.76 -3.29 18.99
CA ILE A 200 -8.67 -2.21 19.39
C ILE A 200 -10.01 -2.80 19.81
N TYR A 201 -10.60 -3.67 18.99
CA TYR A 201 -11.84 -4.35 19.32
C TYR A 201 -11.75 -5.09 20.67
N GLN A 202 -10.72 -5.93 20.84
CA GLN A 202 -10.57 -6.72 22.06
C GLN A 202 -10.30 -5.90 23.32
N VAL A 203 -9.64 -4.73 23.23
CA VAL A 203 -9.43 -3.84 24.39
C VAL A 203 -10.65 -2.99 24.67
N SER A 204 -11.39 -2.57 23.64
CA SER A 204 -12.57 -1.71 23.77
C SER A 204 -13.82 -2.45 24.25
N THR A 205 -14.01 -3.73 23.88
CA THR A 205 -15.18 -4.52 24.28
C THR A 205 -14.96 -5.41 25.52
N GLY A 206 -13.81 -5.29 26.19
CA GLY A 206 -13.50 -6.12 27.37
C GLY A 206 -13.30 -7.62 27.07
N ARG A 207 -13.15 -8.02 25.80
CA ARG A 207 -12.92 -9.42 25.39
C ARG A 207 -11.50 -9.92 25.68
N SER A 208 -10.62 -9.05 26.13
CA SER A 208 -9.27 -9.41 26.56
C SER A 208 -9.28 -10.09 27.94
N LYS A 209 -8.50 -11.17 28.11
CA LYS A 209 -8.32 -11.83 29.41
C LYS A 209 -7.86 -10.81 30.46
N LYS A 210 -8.41 -10.89 31.67
CA LYS A 210 -8.02 -10.03 32.80
C LYS A 210 -6.52 -10.22 33.07
N GLY A 211 -5.74 -9.15 33.02
CA GLY A 211 -4.28 -9.17 33.13
C GLY A 211 -3.50 -9.02 31.81
N SER A 212 -4.08 -9.32 30.64
CA SER A 212 -3.40 -9.16 29.34
C SER A 212 -3.71 -7.86 28.61
N VAL A 213 -4.61 -7.04 29.14
CA VAL A 213 -5.03 -5.76 28.53
C VAL A 213 -3.85 -4.80 28.35
N ALA A 214 -2.97 -4.70 29.37
CA ALA A 214 -1.81 -3.81 29.32
C ALA A 214 -0.80 -4.24 28.26
N GLU A 215 -0.48 -5.53 28.22
CA GLU A 215 0.41 -6.11 27.20
C GLU A 215 -0.14 -5.88 25.78
N LYS A 216 -1.44 -6.14 25.58
CA LYS A 216 -2.10 -5.94 24.29
C LYS A 216 -2.11 -4.49 23.86
N ARG A 217 -2.37 -3.55 24.78
CA ARG A 217 -2.25 -2.12 24.52
C ARG A 217 -0.82 -1.73 24.13
N GLY A 218 0.19 -2.30 24.79
CA GLY A 218 1.59 -2.10 24.43
C GLY A 218 1.90 -2.55 23.01
N LYS A 219 1.52 -3.78 22.65
CA LYS A 219 1.69 -4.32 21.29
C LYS A 219 0.95 -3.47 20.26
N MET A 220 -0.29 -3.11 20.54
CA MET A 220 -1.12 -2.29 19.66
C MET A 220 -0.48 -0.93 19.37
N TRP A 221 -0.07 -0.18 20.39
CA TRP A 221 0.54 1.14 20.18
C TRP A 221 1.92 1.06 19.51
N PHE A 222 2.71 0.03 19.82
CA PHE A 222 3.98 -0.20 19.14
C PHE A 222 3.77 -0.46 17.64
N THR A 223 2.83 -1.35 17.29
CA THR A 223 2.51 -1.63 15.88
C THR A 223 1.91 -0.44 15.17
N ILE A 224 1.05 0.34 15.84
CA ILE A 224 0.52 1.61 15.30
C ILE A 224 1.67 2.57 14.93
N ILE A 225 2.66 2.73 15.80
CA ILE A 225 3.81 3.61 15.53
C ILE A 225 4.62 3.09 14.34
N ALA A 226 4.90 1.79 14.32
CA ALA A 226 5.67 1.16 13.25
C ALA A 226 4.97 1.31 11.89
N LEU A 227 3.67 1.00 11.85
CA LEU A 227 2.85 1.11 10.64
C LEU A 227 2.79 2.57 10.15
N ALA A 228 2.39 3.51 11.00
CA ALA A 228 2.25 4.91 10.61
C ALA A 228 3.58 5.54 10.14
N THR A 229 4.71 5.11 10.72
CA THR A 229 6.03 5.55 10.24
C THR A 229 6.35 4.97 8.86
N ALA A 230 6.04 3.68 8.65
CA ALA A 230 6.24 3.02 7.36
C ALA A 230 5.35 3.60 6.26
N GLU A 231 4.09 3.93 6.56
CA GLU A 231 3.17 4.60 5.63
C GLU A 231 3.71 5.96 5.17
N LEU A 232 4.19 6.79 6.10
CA LEU A 232 4.79 8.08 5.77
C LEU A 232 6.05 7.93 4.91
N TYR A 233 6.90 6.96 5.24
CA TYR A 233 8.10 6.68 4.45
C TYR A 233 7.74 6.15 3.06
N GLY A 234 6.81 5.19 2.97
CA GLY A 234 6.32 4.62 1.72
C GLY A 234 5.72 5.68 0.81
N GLY A 235 4.86 6.55 1.34
CA GLY A 235 4.28 7.66 0.60
C GLY A 235 5.33 8.61 0.02
N VAL A 236 6.42 8.89 0.76
CA VAL A 236 7.54 9.66 0.22
C VAL A 236 8.28 8.87 -0.88
N MET A 237 8.50 7.57 -0.70
CA MET A 237 9.19 6.72 -1.68
C MET A 237 8.40 6.48 -2.98
N THR A 238 7.07 6.63 -2.94
CA THR A 238 6.22 6.60 -4.15
C THR A 238 6.53 7.76 -5.09
N PHE A 239 6.79 8.96 -4.54
CA PHE A 239 6.96 10.18 -5.34
C PHE A 239 8.39 10.69 -5.42
N MET A 240 9.21 10.50 -4.40
CA MET A 240 10.56 11.09 -4.35
C MET A 240 11.45 10.64 -5.51
N PRO A 241 11.53 9.35 -5.90
CA PRO A 241 12.28 8.94 -7.09
C PRO A 241 11.80 9.66 -8.36
N GLU A 242 10.49 9.83 -8.49
CA GLU A 242 9.84 10.49 -9.63
C GLU A 242 10.13 11.98 -9.68
N TRP A 243 10.15 12.66 -8.53
CA TRP A 243 10.54 14.06 -8.45
C TRP A 243 12.01 14.26 -8.81
N LEU A 244 12.88 13.35 -8.38
CA LEU A 244 14.32 13.41 -8.66
C LEU A 244 14.65 13.16 -10.14
N THR A 245 13.80 12.46 -10.87
CA THR A 245 13.96 12.17 -12.31
C THR A 245 13.18 13.12 -13.22
N GLY A 246 12.58 14.19 -12.68
CA GLY A 246 11.85 15.19 -13.46
C GLY A 246 10.40 14.83 -13.76
N SER A 247 9.86 13.84 -13.06
CA SER A 247 8.46 13.40 -13.08
C SER A 247 7.90 12.97 -14.44
N PRO A 248 8.64 12.17 -15.25
CA PRO A 248 8.20 11.74 -16.58
C PRO A 248 6.89 10.93 -16.59
N SER A 249 6.54 10.25 -15.50
CA SER A 249 5.35 9.41 -15.38
C SER A 249 4.13 10.14 -14.82
N LEU A 250 4.30 11.31 -14.20
CA LEU A 250 3.21 12.05 -13.59
C LEU A 250 2.49 12.92 -14.61
N SER A 251 1.16 12.85 -14.62
CA SER A 251 0.32 13.66 -15.49
C SER A 251 0.37 15.14 -15.11
N GLY A 252 0.52 16.01 -16.11
CA GLY A 252 0.37 17.47 -15.97
C GLY A 252 -1.08 17.97 -15.89
N ASN A 253 -2.08 17.10 -16.10
CA ASN A 253 -3.50 17.48 -16.01
C ASN A 253 -3.87 17.84 -14.56
N TRP A 254 -4.48 19.01 -14.37
CA TRP A 254 -4.82 19.55 -13.04
C TRP A 254 -5.67 18.58 -12.21
N PHE A 255 -6.62 17.88 -12.83
CA PHE A 255 -7.56 17.02 -12.13
C PHE A 255 -6.85 15.80 -11.56
N HIS A 256 -5.99 15.17 -12.36
CA HIS A 256 -5.14 14.08 -11.90
C HIS A 256 -4.19 14.53 -10.78
N VAL A 257 -3.55 15.70 -10.93
CA VAL A 257 -2.65 16.23 -9.90
C VAL A 257 -3.40 16.49 -8.58
N VAL A 258 -4.54 17.16 -8.62
CA VAL A 258 -5.26 17.56 -7.40
C VAL A 258 -6.00 16.40 -6.75
N VAL A 259 -6.74 15.62 -7.53
CA VAL A 259 -7.62 14.58 -6.97
C VAL A 259 -6.88 13.27 -6.78
N TYR A 260 -6.09 12.82 -7.75
CA TYR A 260 -5.46 11.50 -7.71
C TYR A 260 -4.16 11.56 -6.92
N LEU A 261 -3.27 12.49 -7.29
CA LEU A 261 -1.95 12.59 -6.67
C LEU A 261 -2.01 13.31 -5.32
N ALA A 262 -2.62 14.50 -5.23
CA ALA A 262 -2.59 15.25 -3.99
C ALA A 262 -3.61 14.74 -2.96
N PHE A 263 -4.91 14.73 -3.26
CA PHE A 263 -5.94 14.44 -2.26
C PHE A 263 -5.79 13.05 -1.62
N PHE A 264 -5.74 11.98 -2.42
CA PHE A 264 -5.63 10.63 -1.87
C PHE A 264 -4.32 10.43 -1.11
N ASN A 265 -3.17 10.89 -1.64
CA ASN A 265 -1.90 10.68 -0.93
C ASN A 265 -1.75 11.57 0.30
N LEU A 266 -2.31 12.79 0.32
CA LEU A 266 -2.27 13.65 1.51
C LEU A 266 -3.06 13.05 2.68
N VAL A 267 -4.11 12.27 2.43
CA VAL A 267 -4.80 11.54 3.49
C VAL A 267 -3.84 10.52 4.17
N TRP A 268 -2.96 9.88 3.41
CA TRP A 268 -1.93 8.94 3.87
C TRP A 268 -0.72 9.67 4.49
N VAL A 269 -0.73 11.00 4.51
CA VAL A 269 0.22 11.82 5.26
C VAL A 269 -0.41 12.32 6.56
N PHE A 270 -1.56 12.98 6.44
CA PHE A 270 -2.18 13.64 7.60
C PHE A 270 -2.74 12.66 8.61
N ILE A 271 -3.34 11.55 8.17
CA ILE A 271 -3.92 10.58 9.11
C ILE A 271 -2.81 9.81 9.86
N PRO A 272 -1.78 9.25 9.20
CA PRO A 272 -0.65 8.64 9.92
C PRO A 272 0.07 9.64 10.84
N GLY A 273 0.21 10.90 10.42
CA GLY A 273 0.74 11.97 11.28
C GLY A 273 -0.10 12.20 12.54
N TRP A 274 -1.44 12.22 12.41
CA TRP A 274 -2.34 12.28 13.57
C TRP A 274 -2.25 11.03 14.45
N VAL A 275 -2.16 9.84 13.85
CA VAL A 275 -2.01 8.57 14.56
C VAL A 275 -0.72 8.55 15.39
N LEU A 276 0.40 9.01 14.84
CA LEU A 276 1.67 9.17 15.56
C LEU A 276 1.54 10.16 16.72
N TYR A 277 0.83 11.27 16.52
CA TYR A 277 0.54 12.22 17.60
C TYR A 277 -0.31 11.57 18.72
N GLU A 278 -1.31 10.77 18.38
CA GLU A 278 -2.09 10.00 19.35
C GLU A 278 -1.24 8.99 20.12
N ALA A 279 -0.33 8.30 19.44
CA ALA A 279 0.59 7.35 20.06
C ALA A 279 1.61 8.05 20.98
N TRP A 280 2.14 9.20 20.57
CA TRP A 280 3.03 10.02 21.38
C TRP A 280 2.40 10.43 22.72
N LYS A 281 1.11 10.80 22.72
CA LYS A 281 0.38 11.11 23.96
C LYS A 281 0.35 9.93 24.93
N GLU A 282 0.18 8.71 24.42
CA GLU A 282 0.20 7.49 25.26
C GLU A 282 1.58 7.23 25.83
N CYS A 283 2.61 7.28 24.99
CA CYS A 283 3.99 7.11 25.45
C CYS A 283 4.30 8.09 26.57
N LYS A 284 4.02 9.38 26.37
CA LYS A 284 4.22 10.42 27.38
C LYS A 284 3.46 10.13 28.68
N PHE A 285 2.20 9.70 28.59
CA PHE A 285 1.39 9.36 29.76
C PHE A 285 1.99 8.19 30.54
N VAL A 286 2.39 7.12 29.86
CA VAL A 286 2.98 5.91 30.47
C VAL A 286 4.30 6.24 31.17
N PHE A 287 5.21 6.96 30.51
CA PHE A 287 6.49 7.35 31.11
C PHE A 287 6.31 8.27 32.32
N ALA A 288 5.39 9.24 32.25
CA ALA A 288 5.11 10.13 33.37
C ALA A 288 4.57 9.37 34.59
N ARG A 289 3.70 8.38 34.37
CA ARG A 289 3.17 7.53 35.46
C ARG A 289 4.27 6.67 36.10
N HIS A 290 5.11 6.05 35.29
CA HIS A 290 6.26 5.27 35.79
C HIS A 290 7.24 6.12 36.62
N GLY A 291 7.49 7.37 36.20
CA GLY A 291 8.31 8.32 36.97
C GLY A 291 7.71 8.66 38.34
N LYS A 292 6.38 8.80 38.44
CA LYS A 292 5.68 9.03 39.72
C LYS A 292 5.70 7.80 40.62
N ASP A 293 5.45 6.61 40.08
CA ASP A 293 5.43 5.36 40.85
C ASP A 293 6.82 4.97 41.38
N SER A 294 7.88 5.25 40.63
CA SER A 294 9.26 5.05 41.08
C SER A 294 9.67 6.06 42.17
N SER A 295 9.17 7.29 42.09
CA SER A 295 9.40 8.32 43.12
C SER A 295 8.64 8.01 44.42
N SER A 296 7.40 7.54 44.33
CA SER A 296 6.62 7.16 45.53
C SER A 296 7.21 5.96 46.27
N ARG A 297 7.69 4.93 45.55
CA ARG A 297 8.40 3.78 46.17
C ARG A 297 9.67 4.18 46.91
N LYS A 298 10.42 5.17 46.40
CA LYS A 298 11.60 5.70 47.10
C LYS A 298 11.23 6.43 48.40
N VAL A 299 10.06 7.05 48.47
CA VAL A 299 9.58 7.79 49.65
C VAL A 299 9.00 6.86 50.72
N THR A 300 8.34 5.77 50.33
CA THR A 300 7.75 4.78 51.26
C THR A 300 8.72 3.68 51.70
N GLY A 301 9.93 3.62 51.13
CA GLY A 301 10.99 2.70 51.53
C GLY A 301 11.81 3.21 52.72
N LYS A 302 11.15 3.42 53.86
CA LYS A 302 11.76 3.56 55.20
C LYS A 302 11.09 2.59 56.16
#